data_AF-A0A955C7R6-F1
#
_entry.id   AF-A0A955C7R6-F1
#
_cell.length_a   1.000
_cell.length_b   1.000
_cell.length_c   1.000
_cell.angle_alpha   90.00
_cell.angle_beta   90.00
_cell.angle_gamma   90.00
#
_symmetry.space_group_name_H-M   'P 1'
#
loop_
_entity.id
_entity.type
_entity.pdbx_description
1 polymer ?
#
loop_
_entity_poly.entity_id
_entity_poly.type
_entity_poly.pdbx_seq_one_letter_code
_entity_poly.pdbx_strand_id
1 'polypeptide(L)'
;MDPGQADRYLIDDIRSGNESSWRQLIDRFHGRLLAFARSRTASLSDSEDLVQETFIGFLNSLPNFDPSRSLETYLFTILRYKLVDRLRSKKITPLNIDSEDEDWWDRTLPTDQETPSQAAAAIEENAAMSQQLADLLRRLIHEYRDRSAFADLQVIELIFFGGKRNLEVSETLDMDQKQVAGIKFRAIAKLKSFLEEDGIDGAEKFTDEHAEITVARVWRQHRLTCLKRSTLGSYSLGVLEDPWLSYTQFHLDLVNCPMCLANLGDIEAEELEQDQPRLTQHLFTSSVGFLSKPSAS
;
A
#
# COMPACT_ATOMS: atom_id res chain seq x y z
N MET A 1 -20.56 -22.21 10.41
CA MET A 1 -21.26 -20.95 10.10
C MET A 1 -20.40 -20.22 9.10
N ASP A 2 -20.94 -19.83 7.96
CA ASP A 2 -20.23 -18.97 7.00
C ASP A 2 -19.78 -17.68 7.73
N PRO A 3 -18.51 -17.23 7.64
CA PRO A 3 -18.07 -15.97 8.23
C PRO A 3 -18.99 -14.79 7.90
N GLY A 4 -19.56 -14.76 6.69
CA GLY A 4 -20.56 -13.75 6.29
C GLY A 4 -21.91 -13.89 7.00
N GLN A 5 -22.33 -15.09 7.38
CA GLN A 5 -23.53 -15.32 8.19
C GLN A 5 -23.32 -14.95 9.66
N ALA A 6 -22.13 -15.21 10.21
CA ALA A 6 -21.80 -14.85 11.58
C ALA A 6 -21.74 -13.32 11.77
N ASP A 7 -21.16 -12.59 10.80
CA ASP A 7 -21.12 -11.12 10.83
C ASP A 7 -22.52 -10.50 10.67
N ARG A 8 -23.39 -11.10 9.85
CA ARG A 8 -24.80 -10.65 9.72
C ARG A 8 -25.58 -10.80 11.03
N TYR A 9 -25.51 -11.98 11.65
CA TYR A 9 -26.19 -12.22 12.92
C TYR A 9 -25.71 -11.26 14.00
N LEU A 10 -24.40 -11.02 14.07
CA LEU A 10 -23.80 -10.07 15.00
C LEU A 10 -24.35 -8.66 14.80
N ILE A 11 -24.52 -8.21 13.55
CA ILE A 11 -25.01 -6.87 13.21
C ILE A 11 -26.50 -6.70 13.52
N ASP A 12 -27.32 -7.69 13.19
CA ASP A 12 -28.76 -7.63 13.48
C ASP A 12 -29.02 -7.64 15.00
N ASP A 13 -28.21 -8.38 15.76
CA ASP A 13 -28.30 -8.41 17.21
C ASP A 13 -27.84 -7.07 17.83
N ILE A 14 -26.79 -6.44 17.30
CA ILE A 14 -26.39 -5.07 17.70
C ILE A 14 -27.48 -4.04 17.38
N ARG A 15 -28.17 -4.16 16.23
CA ARG A 15 -29.31 -3.28 15.87
C ARG A 15 -30.46 -3.38 16.86
N SER A 16 -30.66 -4.56 17.46
CA SER A 16 -31.66 -4.78 18.50
C SER A 16 -31.25 -4.21 19.87
N GLY A 17 -30.05 -3.64 19.99
CA GLY A 17 -29.52 -3.07 21.23
C GLY A 17 -28.78 -4.09 22.10
N ASN A 18 -28.37 -5.24 21.57
CA ASN A 18 -27.70 -6.28 22.34
C ASN A 18 -26.25 -5.88 22.69
N GLU A 19 -26.02 -5.53 23.96
CA GLU A 19 -24.71 -5.12 24.48
C GLU A 19 -23.64 -6.23 24.40
N SER A 20 -24.03 -7.50 24.47
CA SER A 20 -23.07 -8.62 24.43
C SER A 20 -22.48 -8.81 23.03
N SER A 21 -23.32 -8.69 21.99
CA SER A 21 -22.90 -8.71 20.59
C SER A 21 -22.08 -7.48 20.23
N TRP A 22 -22.40 -6.32 20.82
CA TRP A 22 -21.56 -5.14 20.70
C TRP A 22 -20.15 -5.34 21.29
N ARG A 23 -20.06 -5.90 22.50
CA ARG A 23 -18.77 -6.22 23.14
C ARG A 23 -17.94 -7.20 22.31
N GLN A 24 -18.58 -8.23 21.76
CA GLN A 24 -17.92 -9.20 20.89
C GLN A 24 -17.34 -8.57 19.62
N LEU A 25 -18.04 -7.59 19.03
CA LEU A 25 -17.51 -6.82 17.90
C LEU A 25 -16.28 -6.01 18.31
N ILE A 26 -16.34 -5.28 19.43
CA ILE A 26 -15.20 -4.51 19.92
C ILE A 26 -13.98 -5.42 20.14
N ASP A 27 -14.14 -6.54 20.86
CA ASP A 27 -13.04 -7.46 21.16
C ASP A 27 -12.38 -8.00 19.88
N ARG A 28 -13.17 -8.23 18.83
CA ARG A 28 -12.69 -8.77 17.54
C ARG A 28 -11.93 -7.76 16.67
N PHE A 29 -12.26 -6.47 16.76
CA PHE A 29 -11.75 -5.47 15.82
C PHE A 29 -10.87 -4.40 16.46
N HIS A 30 -11.01 -4.14 17.76
CA HIS A 30 -10.28 -3.10 18.48
C HIS A 30 -8.77 -3.18 18.27
N GLY A 31 -8.16 -4.35 18.48
CA GLY A 31 -6.70 -4.50 18.35
C GLY A 31 -6.18 -4.20 16.94
N ARG A 32 -6.91 -4.59 15.89
CA ARG A 32 -6.54 -4.35 14.49
C ARG A 32 -6.73 -2.89 14.08
N LEU A 33 -7.84 -2.28 14.49
CA LEU A 33 -8.11 -0.86 14.25
C LEU A 33 -7.08 0.02 14.99
N LEU A 34 -6.74 -0.34 16.23
CA LEU A 34 -5.74 0.37 17.03
C LEU A 34 -4.35 0.25 16.43
N ALA A 35 -3.93 -0.95 15.97
CA ALA A 35 -2.67 -1.11 15.27
C ALA A 35 -2.59 -0.24 14.00
N PHE A 36 -3.69 -0.19 13.23
CA PHE A 36 -3.79 0.64 12.03
C PHE A 36 -3.70 2.14 12.33
N ALA A 37 -4.42 2.61 13.35
CA ALA A 37 -4.38 4.00 13.79
C ALA A 37 -3.00 4.40 14.34
N ARG A 38 -2.38 3.56 15.18
CA ARG A 38 -1.06 3.79 15.77
C ARG A 38 0.04 4.01 14.75
N SER A 39 -0.01 3.27 13.64
CA SER A 39 0.96 3.45 12.55
C SER A 39 0.80 4.77 11.77
N ARG A 40 -0.22 5.59 12.08
CA ARG A 40 -0.61 6.80 11.33
C ARG A 40 -0.88 8.03 12.22
N THR A 41 -0.66 7.92 13.53
CA THR A 41 -0.85 9.02 14.50
C THR A 41 0.35 9.19 15.40
N ALA A 42 0.59 10.42 15.87
CA ALA A 42 1.76 10.75 16.68
C ALA A 42 1.72 10.25 18.13
N SER A 43 0.54 9.91 18.67
CA SER A 43 0.40 9.44 20.06
C SER A 43 -0.60 8.30 20.18
N LEU A 44 -0.41 7.45 21.20
CA LEU A 44 -1.33 6.36 21.54
C LEU A 44 -2.72 6.88 21.88
N SER A 45 -2.80 7.96 22.64
CA SER A 45 -4.05 8.63 22.99
C SER A 45 -4.86 9.01 21.75
N ASP A 46 -4.20 9.54 20.72
CA ASP A 46 -4.87 9.90 19.46
C ASP A 46 -5.36 8.69 18.68
N SER A 47 -4.63 7.58 18.76
CA SER A 47 -5.05 6.32 18.14
C SER A 47 -6.28 5.72 18.82
N GLU A 48 -6.30 5.74 20.16
CA GLU A 48 -7.40 5.21 20.97
C GLU A 48 -8.67 6.03 20.75
N ASP A 49 -8.56 7.36 20.72
CA ASP A 49 -9.67 8.26 20.39
C ASP A 49 -10.26 7.98 19.01
N LEU A 50 -9.41 7.81 17.98
CA LEU A 50 -9.87 7.51 16.62
C LEU A 50 -10.62 6.17 16.53
N VAL A 51 -10.12 5.16 17.23
CA VAL A 51 -10.77 3.84 17.30
C VAL A 51 -12.11 3.94 18.03
N GLN A 52 -12.16 4.68 19.15
CA GLN A 52 -13.40 4.93 19.88
C GLN A 52 -14.43 5.66 19.01
N GLU A 53 -14.02 6.73 18.35
CA GLU A 53 -14.86 7.48 17.43
C GLU A 53 -15.33 6.62 16.25
N THR A 54 -14.50 5.68 15.78
CA THR A 54 -14.85 4.72 14.71
C THR A 54 -16.01 3.82 15.14
N PHE A 55 -15.94 3.28 16.35
CA PHE A 55 -17.02 2.46 16.90
C PHE A 55 -18.31 3.26 17.12
N ILE A 56 -18.21 4.51 17.58
CA ILE A 56 -19.37 5.41 17.70
C ILE A 56 -19.96 5.71 16.31
N GLY A 57 -19.10 6.00 15.31
CA GLY A 57 -19.51 6.24 13.93
C GLY A 57 -20.18 5.02 13.30
N PHE A 58 -19.69 3.82 13.63
CA PHE A 58 -20.32 2.56 13.23
C PHE A 58 -21.73 2.42 13.80
N LEU A 59 -21.93 2.67 15.11
CA LEU A 59 -23.27 2.61 15.72
C LEU A 59 -24.24 3.63 15.09
N ASN A 60 -23.76 4.84 14.80
CA ASN A 60 -24.58 5.89 14.16
C ASN A 60 -24.97 5.56 12.72
N SER A 61 -24.12 4.82 12.01
CA SER A 61 -24.34 4.42 10.61
C SER A 61 -24.97 3.03 10.45
N LEU A 62 -25.06 2.27 11.55
CA LEU A 62 -25.60 0.91 11.62
C LEU A 62 -27.03 0.75 11.05
N PRO A 63 -27.96 1.72 11.20
CA PRO A 63 -29.28 1.62 10.57
C PRO A 63 -29.21 1.48 9.04
N ASN A 64 -28.18 2.04 8.42
CA ASN A 64 -27.99 2.06 6.96
C ASN A 64 -26.91 1.06 6.49
N PHE A 65 -26.42 0.18 7.38
CA PHE A 65 -25.38 -0.79 7.04
C PHE A 65 -25.88 -1.84 6.03
N ASP A 66 -25.13 -1.99 4.93
CA ASP A 66 -25.36 -2.99 3.88
C ASP A 66 -24.66 -4.33 4.21
N PRO A 67 -25.41 -5.43 4.43
CA PRO A 67 -24.87 -6.76 4.72
C PRO A 67 -24.15 -7.46 3.56
N SER A 68 -24.04 -6.81 2.39
CA SER A 68 -23.19 -7.24 1.28
C SER A 68 -21.70 -6.92 1.50
N ARG A 69 -21.40 -5.92 2.35
CA ARG A 69 -20.03 -5.50 2.67
C ARG A 69 -19.49 -6.27 3.87
N SER A 70 -18.19 -6.59 3.86
CA SER A 70 -17.56 -7.18 5.03
C SER A 70 -17.54 -6.18 6.19
N LEU A 71 -17.89 -6.64 7.39
CA LEU A 71 -17.88 -5.82 8.61
C LEU A 71 -16.51 -5.20 8.86
N GLU A 72 -15.45 -5.95 8.55
CA GLU A 72 -14.07 -5.47 8.62
C GLU A 72 -13.83 -4.29 7.68
N THR A 73 -14.15 -4.44 6.39
CA THR A 73 -13.99 -3.37 5.40
C THR A 73 -14.72 -2.11 5.85
N TYR A 74 -15.94 -2.25 6.36
CA TYR A 74 -16.76 -1.13 6.79
C TYR A 74 -16.16 -0.36 7.98
N LEU A 75 -15.72 -1.08 9.03
CA LEU A 75 -15.06 -0.46 10.19
C LEU A 75 -13.77 0.27 9.78
N PHE A 76 -12.96 -0.33 8.90
CA PHE A 76 -11.75 0.32 8.41
C PHE A 76 -12.03 1.54 7.51
N THR A 77 -13.16 1.57 6.80
CA THR A 77 -13.59 2.76 6.04
C THR A 77 -13.92 3.92 6.98
N ILE A 78 -14.69 3.68 8.04
CA ILE A 78 -15.03 4.70 9.04
C ILE A 78 -13.74 5.21 9.72
N LEU A 79 -12.81 4.31 10.06
CA LEU A 79 -11.54 4.69 10.67
C LEU A 79 -10.68 5.55 9.75
N ARG A 80 -10.60 5.22 8.45
CA ARG A 80 -9.88 6.04 7.47
C ARG A 80 -10.48 7.43 7.33
N TYR A 81 -11.81 7.52 7.25
CA TYR A 81 -12.52 8.80 7.21
C TYR A 81 -12.19 9.67 8.44
N LYS A 82 -12.24 9.08 9.64
CA LYS A 82 -11.94 9.82 10.89
C LYS A 82 -10.48 10.20 11.02
N LEU A 83 -9.57 9.34 10.57
CA LEU A 83 -8.15 9.63 10.54
C LEU A 83 -7.88 10.86 9.66
N VAL A 84 -8.46 10.91 8.46
CA VAL A 84 -8.40 12.07 7.57
C VAL A 84 -8.92 13.32 8.28
N ASP A 85 -10.09 13.23 8.90
CA ASP A 85 -10.74 14.37 9.59
C ASP A 85 -9.95 14.89 10.80
N ARG A 86 -9.32 13.99 11.56
CA ARG A 86 -8.44 14.35 12.68
C ARG A 86 -7.12 14.95 12.23
N LEU A 87 -6.54 14.43 11.16
CA LEU A 87 -5.38 15.04 10.55
C LEU A 87 -5.76 16.46 10.09
N ARG A 88 -6.97 16.65 9.53
CA ARG A 88 -7.57 17.93 9.12
C ARG A 88 -7.63 19.00 10.22
N SER A 89 -8.08 18.63 11.41
CA SER A 89 -8.42 19.58 12.49
C SER A 89 -7.24 20.07 13.36
N LYS A 90 -6.09 19.37 13.40
CA LYS A 90 -5.01 19.67 14.38
C LYS A 90 -4.05 20.82 14.04
N LYS A 91 -4.18 21.54 12.91
CA LYS A 91 -3.16 22.51 12.40
C LYS A 91 -1.72 21.96 12.31
N ILE A 92 -1.53 20.67 12.57
CA ILE A 92 -0.61 19.81 11.82
C ILE A 92 -1.21 19.84 10.41
N THR A 93 -0.50 20.43 9.44
CA THR A 93 -1.01 20.47 8.07
C THR A 93 -1.37 19.04 7.65
N PRO A 94 -2.66 18.77 7.46
CA PRO A 94 -3.15 17.50 6.99
C PRO A 94 -2.74 17.37 5.54
N LEU A 95 -2.50 16.15 5.09
CA LEU A 95 -2.72 15.80 3.70
C LEU A 95 -4.20 16.06 3.40
N ASN A 96 -4.49 17.30 3.02
CA ASN A 96 -5.18 17.64 1.80
C ASN A 96 -6.14 16.53 1.33
N ILE A 97 -7.28 16.50 2.00
CA ILE A 97 -8.53 16.10 1.38
C ILE A 97 -9.33 17.39 1.55
N ASP A 98 -9.91 17.96 0.51
CA ASP A 98 -10.93 19.01 0.62
C ASP A 98 -12.28 18.38 0.22
N SER A 99 -13.31 18.65 1.00
CA SER A 99 -14.57 17.91 1.04
C SER A 99 -15.63 18.39 0.05
N GLU A 100 -15.24 18.77 -1.17
CA GLU A 100 -16.19 19.07 -2.25
C GLU A 100 -15.87 18.34 -3.57
N ASP A 101 -14.81 17.55 -3.62
CA ASP A 101 -14.45 16.75 -4.77
C ASP A 101 -14.65 15.27 -4.42
N GLU A 102 -15.72 14.66 -4.96
CA GLU A 102 -15.71 13.22 -5.20
C GLU A 102 -14.42 12.92 -5.97
N ASP A 103 -13.46 12.22 -5.33
CA ASP A 103 -12.28 11.69 -5.99
C ASP A 103 -12.74 11.04 -7.31
N TRP A 104 -12.46 11.67 -8.46
CA TRP A 104 -12.97 11.24 -9.77
C TRP A 104 -12.60 9.79 -10.12
N TRP A 105 -11.56 9.28 -9.44
CA TRP A 105 -11.07 7.91 -9.51
C TRP A 105 -11.62 6.96 -8.45
N ASP A 106 -12.40 7.47 -7.50
CA ASP A 106 -13.06 6.74 -6.42
C ASP A 106 -14.57 6.80 -6.59
N ARG A 107 -15.09 6.48 -7.79
CA ARG A 107 -16.53 6.23 -8.01
C ARG A 107 -17.00 4.91 -7.36
N THR A 108 -16.33 4.48 -6.29
CA THR A 108 -16.43 3.14 -5.71
C THR A 108 -17.46 3.06 -4.59
N LEU A 109 -18.23 4.13 -4.36
CA LEU A 109 -19.35 4.12 -3.44
C LEU A 109 -20.66 4.17 -4.24
N PRO A 110 -21.40 3.04 -4.31
CA PRO A 110 -22.78 3.06 -4.74
C PRO A 110 -23.52 4.10 -3.91
N THR A 111 -24.14 5.07 -4.59
CA THR A 111 -25.07 5.99 -3.93
C THR A 111 -26.36 5.23 -3.61
N ASP A 112 -27.14 5.70 -2.63
CA ASP A 112 -28.40 5.07 -2.17
C ASP A 112 -29.46 4.84 -3.27
N GLN A 113 -29.18 5.26 -4.51
CA GLN A 113 -30.06 5.18 -5.68
C GLN A 113 -29.61 4.16 -6.74
N GLU A 114 -28.48 3.48 -6.56
CA GLU A 114 -27.94 2.56 -7.58
C GLU A 114 -28.37 1.11 -7.36
N THR A 115 -28.92 0.50 -8.41
CA THR A 115 -29.24 -0.93 -8.44
C THR A 115 -27.96 -1.78 -8.38
N PRO A 116 -28.04 -3.05 -7.94
CA PRO A 116 -26.88 -3.96 -7.92
C PRO A 116 -26.14 -4.08 -9.27
N SER A 117 -26.85 -3.91 -10.38
CA SER A 117 -26.27 -3.88 -11.73
C SER A 117 -25.48 -2.60 -12.00
N GLN A 118 -25.91 -1.46 -11.46
CA GLN A 118 -25.20 -0.18 -11.57
C GLN A 118 -23.96 -0.18 -10.67
N ALA A 119 -24.03 -0.76 -9.46
CA ALA A 119 -22.88 -0.93 -8.57
C ALA A 119 -21.81 -1.85 -9.19
N ALA A 120 -22.20 -2.95 -9.82
CA ALA A 120 -21.26 -3.84 -10.53
C ALA A 120 -20.61 -3.14 -11.73
N ALA A 121 -21.41 -2.40 -12.52
CA ALA A 121 -20.89 -1.60 -13.63
C ALA A 121 -19.92 -0.51 -13.15
N ALA A 122 -20.21 0.16 -12.03
CA ALA A 122 -19.33 1.15 -11.42
C ALA A 122 -18.02 0.53 -10.91
N ILE A 123 -18.04 -0.70 -10.37
CA ILE A 123 -16.83 -1.43 -9.98
C ILE A 123 -15.99 -1.78 -11.22
N GLU A 124 -16.62 -2.26 -12.29
CA GLU A 124 -15.93 -2.57 -13.55
C GLU A 124 -15.36 -1.31 -14.21
N GLU A 125 -16.11 -0.21 -14.22
CA GLU A 125 -15.68 1.10 -14.71
C GLU A 125 -14.50 1.63 -13.89
N ASN A 126 -14.53 1.53 -12.56
CA ASN A 126 -13.39 1.91 -11.71
C ASN A 126 -12.18 1.00 -11.90
N ALA A 127 -12.38 -0.30 -12.11
CA ALA A 127 -11.27 -1.22 -12.37
C ALA A 127 -10.62 -0.93 -13.74
N ALA A 128 -11.43 -0.66 -14.76
CA ALA A 128 -10.96 -0.26 -16.09
C ALA A 128 -10.22 1.08 -16.03
N MET A 129 -10.79 2.05 -15.33
CA MET A 129 -10.18 3.35 -15.09
C MET A 129 -8.84 3.16 -14.37
N SER A 130 -8.82 2.50 -13.20
CA SER A 130 -7.61 2.15 -12.43
C SER A 130 -6.52 1.51 -13.30
N GLN A 131 -6.89 0.62 -14.20
CA GLN A 131 -5.96 -0.01 -15.13
C GLN A 131 -5.36 1.00 -16.12
N GLN A 132 -6.14 1.94 -16.66
CA GLN A 132 -5.64 3.00 -17.53
C GLN A 132 -4.59 3.88 -16.84
N LEU A 133 -4.85 4.38 -15.62
CA LEU A 133 -3.82 5.15 -14.90
C LEU A 133 -2.62 4.29 -14.53
N ALA A 134 -2.81 3.00 -14.22
CA ALA A 134 -1.68 2.10 -14.00
C ALA A 134 -0.78 2.02 -15.24
N ASP A 135 -1.36 2.00 -16.44
CA ASP A 135 -0.62 1.96 -17.71
C ASP A 135 0.09 3.30 -17.99
N LEU A 136 -0.54 4.43 -17.67
CA LEU A 136 0.11 5.75 -17.76
C LEU A 136 1.28 5.90 -16.77
N LEU A 137 1.10 5.44 -15.53
CA LEU A 137 2.15 5.44 -14.51
C LEU A 137 3.29 4.50 -14.91
N ARG A 138 3.00 3.34 -15.53
CA ARG A 138 4.03 2.47 -16.11
C ARG A 138 4.81 3.19 -17.18
N ARG A 139 4.14 3.88 -18.11
CA ARG A 139 4.79 4.69 -19.16
C ARG A 139 5.71 5.74 -18.53
N LEU A 140 5.25 6.44 -17.50
CA LEU A 140 6.06 7.41 -16.77
C LEU A 140 7.31 6.78 -16.12
N ILE A 141 7.15 5.67 -15.39
CA ILE A 141 8.25 4.96 -14.73
C ILE A 141 9.25 4.42 -15.76
N HIS A 142 8.77 3.93 -16.90
CA HIS A 142 9.61 3.50 -18.01
C HIS A 142 10.42 4.67 -18.60
N GLU A 143 9.82 5.84 -18.82
CA GLU A 143 10.55 7.02 -19.28
C GLU A 143 11.68 7.41 -18.31
N TYR A 144 11.46 7.34 -16.99
CA TYR A 144 12.52 7.60 -16.00
C TYR A 144 13.65 6.56 -16.08
N ARG A 145 13.32 5.27 -16.17
CA ARG A 145 14.31 4.19 -16.26
C ARG A 145 15.13 4.29 -17.54
N ASP A 146 14.49 4.51 -18.69
CA ASP A 146 15.15 4.55 -20.00
C ASP A 146 16.11 5.73 -20.11
N ARG A 147 15.80 6.86 -19.46
CA ARG A 147 16.68 8.03 -19.39
C ARG A 147 17.67 8.00 -18.23
N SER A 148 17.71 6.89 -17.47
CA SER A 148 18.53 6.76 -16.25
C SER A 148 18.28 7.83 -15.20
N ALA A 149 17.07 8.39 -15.17
CA ALA A 149 16.65 9.42 -14.23
C ALA A 149 16.14 8.80 -12.91
N PHE A 150 16.97 7.95 -12.29
CA PHE A 150 16.60 7.22 -11.08
C PHE A 150 16.39 8.12 -9.87
N ALA A 151 17.10 9.24 -9.75
CA ALA A 151 16.88 10.21 -8.67
C ALA A 151 15.45 10.79 -8.71
N ASP A 152 14.97 11.14 -9.91
CA ASP A 152 13.59 11.62 -10.09
C ASP A 152 12.58 10.51 -9.76
N LEU A 153 12.88 9.25 -10.15
CA LEU A 153 12.05 8.08 -9.81
C LEU A 153 11.99 7.83 -8.29
N GLN A 154 13.10 7.98 -7.57
CA GLN A 154 13.16 7.86 -6.12
C GLN A 154 12.28 8.89 -5.43
N VAL A 155 12.35 10.16 -5.88
CA VAL A 155 11.52 11.24 -5.36
C VAL A 155 10.03 10.94 -5.52
N ILE A 156 9.58 10.62 -6.74
CA ILE A 156 8.16 10.36 -6.98
C ILE A 156 7.68 9.10 -6.27
N GLU A 157 8.53 8.08 -6.13
CA GLU A 157 8.18 6.86 -5.40
C GLU A 157 8.02 7.14 -3.91
N LEU A 158 8.92 7.91 -3.28
CA LEU A 158 8.76 8.30 -1.88
C LEU A 158 7.51 9.15 -1.64
N ILE A 159 7.14 10.03 -2.58
CA ILE A 159 5.95 10.87 -2.47
C ILE A 159 4.69 10.03 -2.70
N PHE A 160 4.53 9.46 -3.90
CA PHE A 160 3.28 8.80 -4.28
C PHE A 160 3.13 7.41 -3.65
N PHE A 161 4.17 6.58 -3.62
CA PHE A 161 4.07 5.27 -2.98
C PHE A 161 4.31 5.36 -1.47
N GLY A 162 5.33 6.11 -1.05
CA GLY A 162 5.74 6.23 0.35
C GLY A 162 4.87 7.19 1.18
N GLY A 163 4.11 8.10 0.54
CA GLY A 163 3.32 9.12 1.23
C GLY A 163 4.17 10.16 1.97
N LYS A 164 5.44 10.31 1.61
CA LYS A 164 6.37 11.24 2.27
C LYS A 164 6.17 12.66 1.75
N ARG A 165 6.34 13.63 2.64
CA ARG A 165 6.27 15.06 2.29
C ARG A 165 7.56 15.51 1.59
N ASN A 166 7.50 16.57 0.79
CA ASN A 166 8.68 17.08 0.07
C ASN A 166 9.89 17.35 0.99
N LEU A 167 9.64 17.83 2.22
CA LEU A 167 10.71 18.07 3.19
C LEU A 167 11.36 16.75 3.65
N GLU A 168 10.55 15.74 3.95
CA GLU A 168 11.06 14.42 4.36
C GLU A 168 11.84 13.75 3.22
N VAL A 169 11.39 13.91 1.97
CA VAL A 169 12.11 13.41 0.79
C VAL A 169 13.42 14.16 0.59
N SER A 170 13.42 15.48 0.77
CA SER A 170 14.63 16.32 0.74
C SER A 170 15.66 15.85 1.75
N GLU A 171 15.26 15.60 3.00
CA GLU A 171 16.13 15.05 4.05
C GLU A 171 16.58 13.62 3.75
N THR A 172 15.68 12.79 3.22
CA THR A 172 15.94 11.37 2.94
C THR A 172 16.95 11.18 1.81
N LEU A 173 16.88 12.00 0.77
CA LEU A 173 17.71 11.89 -0.44
C LEU A 173 18.86 12.91 -0.48
N ASP A 174 19.02 13.73 0.56
CA ASP A 174 19.97 14.85 0.62
C ASP A 174 19.85 15.78 -0.61
N MET A 175 18.61 16.15 -0.95
CA MET A 175 18.27 16.99 -2.10
C MET A 175 17.68 18.32 -1.66
N ASP A 176 17.86 19.38 -2.45
CA ASP A 176 17.18 20.65 -2.19
C ASP A 176 15.64 20.49 -2.28
N GLN A 177 14.90 21.02 -1.31
CA GLN A 177 13.44 20.89 -1.26
C GLN A 177 12.74 21.48 -2.50
N LYS A 178 13.30 22.51 -3.13
CA LYS A 178 12.75 23.07 -4.38
C LYS A 178 13.02 22.12 -5.55
N GLN A 179 14.14 21.42 -5.56
CA GLN A 179 14.40 20.36 -6.54
C GLN A 179 13.37 19.24 -6.43
N VAL A 180 13.08 18.77 -5.21
CA VAL A 180 12.02 17.77 -4.95
C VAL A 180 10.65 18.25 -5.44
N ALA A 181 10.27 19.48 -5.08
CA ALA A 181 9.01 20.06 -5.54
C ALA A 181 8.94 20.18 -7.08
N GLY A 182 10.05 20.55 -7.72
CA GLY A 182 10.15 20.63 -9.17
C GLY A 182 10.01 19.27 -9.86
N ILE A 183 10.57 18.20 -9.28
CA ILE A 183 10.41 16.83 -9.78
C ILE A 183 8.95 16.40 -9.68
N LYS A 184 8.32 16.58 -8.51
CA LYS A 184 6.89 16.28 -8.30
C LYS A 184 6.01 17.00 -9.35
N PHE A 185 6.22 18.30 -9.52
CA PHE A 185 5.46 19.10 -10.48
C PHE A 185 5.60 18.59 -11.92
N ARG A 186 6.83 18.26 -12.36
CA ARG A 186 7.06 17.70 -13.71
C ARG A 186 6.39 16.35 -13.89
N ALA A 187 6.42 15.48 -12.87
CA ALA A 187 5.77 14.18 -12.93
C ALA A 187 4.25 14.31 -13.09
N ILE A 188 3.62 15.19 -12.30
CA ILE A 188 2.17 15.46 -12.40
C ILE A 188 1.82 16.07 -13.76
N ALA A 189 2.59 17.07 -14.22
CA ALA A 189 2.37 17.67 -15.54
C ALA A 189 2.50 16.64 -16.67
N LYS A 190 3.43 15.69 -16.55
CA LYS A 190 3.59 14.60 -17.51
C LYS A 190 2.42 13.62 -17.50
N LEU A 191 1.91 13.26 -16.32
CA LEU A 191 0.70 12.44 -16.20
C LEU A 191 -0.53 13.14 -16.80
N LYS A 192 -0.68 14.45 -16.57
CA LYS A 192 -1.73 15.26 -17.21
C LYS A 192 -1.64 15.20 -18.73
N SER A 193 -0.44 15.39 -19.30
CA SER A 193 -0.27 15.28 -20.75
C SER A 193 -0.62 13.89 -21.29
N PHE A 194 -0.36 12.81 -20.53
CA PHE A 194 -0.74 11.47 -20.94
C PHE A 194 -2.26 11.25 -20.91
N LEU A 195 -2.94 11.77 -19.89
CA LEU A 195 -4.40 11.72 -19.80
C LEU A 195 -5.06 12.47 -20.98
N GLU A 196 -4.51 13.63 -21.35
CA GLU A 196 -4.96 14.42 -22.51
C GLU A 196 -4.69 13.71 -23.84
N GLU A 197 -3.49 13.11 -24.01
CA GLU A 197 -3.11 12.33 -25.22
C GLU A 197 -4.05 11.13 -25.45
N ASP A 198 -4.37 10.40 -24.39
CA ASP A 198 -5.17 9.17 -24.46
C ASP A 198 -6.68 9.45 -24.43
N GLY A 199 -7.09 10.72 -24.32
CA GLY A 199 -8.50 11.14 -24.31
C GLY A 199 -9.29 10.63 -23.10
N ILE A 200 -8.62 10.47 -21.96
CA ILE A 200 -9.24 9.99 -20.72
C ILE A 200 -9.99 11.16 -20.06
N ASP A 201 -11.32 11.05 -20.02
CA ASP A 201 -12.27 12.08 -19.57
C ASP A 201 -12.12 12.37 -18.07
N GLY A 202 -11.72 13.59 -17.66
CA GLY A 202 -11.43 13.94 -16.26
C GLY A 202 -10.00 14.44 -16.00
N ALA A 203 -9.17 14.58 -17.03
CA ALA A 203 -7.83 15.17 -16.95
C ALA A 203 -7.83 16.57 -16.30
N GLU A 204 -8.90 17.35 -16.54
CA GLU A 204 -9.12 18.69 -15.98
C GLU A 204 -9.38 18.67 -14.46
N LYS A 205 -9.80 17.54 -13.90
CA LYS A 205 -10.04 17.34 -12.46
C LYS A 205 -8.86 16.71 -11.73
N PHE A 206 -7.82 16.30 -12.45
CA PHE A 206 -6.59 15.74 -11.87
C PHE A 206 -5.77 16.85 -11.19
N THR A 207 -6.12 17.20 -9.95
CA THR A 207 -5.36 18.19 -9.14
C THR A 207 -4.18 17.53 -8.45
N ASP A 208 -3.21 18.33 -7.98
CA ASP A 208 -2.02 17.84 -7.26
C ASP A 208 -2.36 17.07 -5.97
N GLU A 209 -3.51 17.40 -5.37
CA GLU A 209 -4.04 16.84 -4.13
C GLU A 209 -4.72 15.49 -4.38
N HIS A 210 -5.60 15.40 -5.38
CA HIS A 210 -6.21 14.14 -5.80
C HIS A 210 -5.21 13.15 -6.40
N ALA A 211 -4.18 13.68 -7.09
CA ALA A 211 -3.11 12.88 -7.66
C ALA A 211 -2.39 12.08 -6.57
N GLU A 212 -2.07 12.66 -5.42
CA GLU A 212 -1.33 11.95 -4.38
C GLU A 212 -2.08 10.71 -3.87
N ILE A 213 -3.38 10.81 -3.61
CA ILE A 213 -4.17 9.72 -3.04
C ILE A 213 -4.46 8.65 -4.10
N THR A 214 -4.94 9.08 -5.26
CA THR A 214 -5.34 8.18 -6.35
C THR A 214 -4.13 7.46 -6.94
N VAL A 215 -3.05 8.17 -7.23
CA VAL A 215 -1.81 7.58 -7.75
C VAL A 215 -1.24 6.61 -6.72
N ALA A 216 -1.19 6.97 -5.44
CA ALA A 216 -0.68 6.09 -4.39
C ALA A 216 -1.41 4.74 -4.32
N ARG A 217 -2.74 4.77 -4.45
CA ARG A 217 -3.58 3.56 -4.45
C ARG A 217 -3.27 2.68 -5.66
N VAL A 218 -3.35 3.25 -6.87
CA VAL A 218 -3.10 2.52 -8.12
C VAL A 218 -1.66 1.98 -8.15
N TRP A 219 -0.68 2.76 -7.69
CA TRP A 219 0.72 2.35 -7.63
C TRP A 219 0.94 1.12 -6.76
N ARG A 220 0.32 1.08 -5.57
CA ARG A 220 0.41 -0.06 -4.65
C ARG A 220 -0.34 -1.28 -5.18
N GLN A 221 -1.55 -1.10 -5.69
CA GLN A 221 -2.37 -2.17 -6.23
C GLN A 221 -1.69 -2.88 -7.41
N HIS A 222 -1.11 -2.10 -8.33
CA HIS A 222 -0.47 -2.64 -9.53
C HIS A 222 1.04 -2.87 -9.39
N ARG A 223 1.62 -2.62 -8.20
CA ARG A 223 3.02 -2.92 -7.83
C ARG A 223 4.03 -2.32 -8.81
N LEU A 224 3.83 -1.06 -9.18
CA LEU A 224 4.45 -0.47 -10.38
C LEU A 224 5.98 -0.38 -10.34
N THR A 225 6.55 -0.23 -9.15
CA THR A 225 8.00 -0.17 -8.94
C THR A 225 8.62 -1.46 -8.40
N CYS A 226 7.82 -2.50 -8.14
CA CYS A 226 8.36 -3.76 -7.66
C CYS A 226 9.39 -4.32 -8.64
N LEU A 227 10.52 -4.75 -8.10
CA LEU A 227 11.64 -5.29 -8.85
C LEU A 227 11.33 -6.70 -9.33
N LYS A 228 11.80 -7.03 -10.53
CA LYS A 228 11.70 -8.39 -11.06
C LYS A 228 12.53 -9.34 -10.20
N ARG A 229 12.08 -10.59 -10.05
CA ARG A 229 12.85 -11.64 -9.35
C ARG A 229 14.27 -11.79 -9.91
N SER A 230 14.45 -11.64 -11.23
CA SER A 230 15.77 -11.63 -11.87
C SER A 230 16.66 -10.48 -11.42
N THR A 231 16.10 -9.28 -11.23
CA THR A 231 16.84 -8.11 -10.73
C THR A 231 17.25 -8.32 -9.27
N LEU A 232 16.33 -8.84 -8.45
CA LEU A 232 16.62 -9.19 -7.06
C LEU A 232 17.66 -10.31 -6.95
N GLY A 233 17.65 -11.29 -7.85
CA GLY A 233 18.69 -12.32 -7.92
C GLY A 233 20.06 -11.75 -8.28
N SER A 234 20.13 -10.87 -9.28
CA SER A 234 21.37 -10.15 -9.60
C SER A 234 21.86 -9.27 -8.43
N TYR A 235 20.93 -8.72 -7.65
CA TYR A 235 21.25 -7.98 -6.42
C TYR A 235 21.81 -8.90 -5.32
N SER A 236 21.15 -10.04 -5.04
CA SER A 236 21.61 -11.04 -4.06
C SER A 236 23.03 -11.53 -4.37
N LEU A 237 23.30 -11.80 -5.65
CA LEU A 237 24.61 -12.24 -6.14
C LEU A 237 25.68 -11.13 -6.16
N GLY A 238 25.32 -9.87 -5.85
CA GLY A 238 26.25 -8.74 -5.86
C GLY A 238 26.77 -8.36 -7.25
N VAL A 239 26.05 -8.69 -8.32
CA VAL A 239 26.45 -8.44 -9.72
C VAL A 239 25.70 -7.26 -10.35
N LEU A 240 24.81 -6.61 -9.61
CA LEU A 240 24.06 -5.46 -10.09
C LEU A 240 24.96 -4.21 -10.08
N GLU A 241 25.01 -3.49 -11.20
CA GLU A 241 25.77 -2.24 -11.35
C GLU A 241 24.87 -1.00 -11.21
N ASP A 242 25.48 0.16 -11.00
CA ASP A 242 24.77 1.43 -11.03
C ASP A 242 24.22 1.74 -12.44
N PRO A 243 23.04 2.41 -12.53
CA PRO A 243 22.26 2.98 -11.41
C PRO A 243 21.30 1.98 -10.72
N TRP A 244 21.22 0.73 -11.20
CA TRP A 244 20.29 -0.26 -10.70
C TRP A 244 20.62 -0.77 -9.29
N LEU A 245 21.90 -0.85 -8.94
CA LEU A 245 22.35 -1.17 -7.59
C LEU A 245 21.80 -0.16 -6.58
N SER A 246 22.12 1.12 -6.76
CA SER A 246 21.65 2.21 -5.90
C SER A 246 20.12 2.28 -5.82
N TYR A 247 19.42 2.11 -6.94
CA TYR A 247 17.96 2.11 -6.94
C TYR A 247 17.36 0.90 -6.21
N THR A 248 17.97 -0.29 -6.35
CA THR A 248 17.50 -1.50 -5.67
C THR A 248 17.66 -1.37 -4.16
N GLN A 249 18.81 -0.88 -3.68
CA GLN A 249 19.03 -0.59 -2.26
C GLN A 249 17.99 0.41 -1.74
N PHE A 250 17.80 1.52 -2.45
CA PHE A 250 16.76 2.48 -2.12
C PHE A 250 15.36 1.83 -1.99
N HIS A 251 14.99 0.98 -2.94
CA HIS A 251 13.66 0.37 -2.98
C HIS A 251 13.44 -0.66 -1.85
N LEU A 252 14.51 -1.33 -1.43
CA LEU A 252 14.47 -2.29 -0.32
C LEU A 252 14.55 -1.60 1.04
N ASP A 253 15.43 -0.61 1.20
CA ASP A 253 15.75 -0.05 2.52
C ASP A 253 14.88 1.16 2.88
N LEU A 254 14.61 2.04 1.91
CA LEU A 254 13.91 3.31 2.14
C LEU A 254 12.43 3.24 1.79
N VAL A 255 12.11 2.61 0.65
CA VAL A 255 10.72 2.33 0.28
C VAL A 255 10.17 1.16 1.10
N ASN A 256 11.04 0.22 1.50
CA ASN A 256 10.69 -0.93 2.33
C ASN A 256 9.55 -1.76 1.71
N CYS A 257 9.67 -2.08 0.42
CA CYS A 257 8.62 -2.76 -0.32
C CYS A 257 8.44 -4.21 0.16
N PRO A 258 7.28 -4.58 0.77
CA PRO A 258 7.11 -5.90 1.36
C PRO A 258 7.21 -7.05 0.36
N MET A 259 6.75 -6.83 -0.88
CA MET A 259 6.80 -7.86 -1.92
C MET A 259 8.23 -8.11 -2.42
N CYS A 260 9.03 -7.07 -2.56
CA CYS A 260 10.42 -7.22 -3.00
C CYS A 260 11.27 -7.86 -1.90
N LEU A 261 11.05 -7.49 -0.63
CA LEU A 261 11.71 -8.10 0.51
C LEU A 261 11.35 -9.59 0.66
N ALA A 262 10.07 -9.95 0.50
CA ALA A 262 9.65 -11.35 0.50
C ALA A 262 10.32 -12.15 -0.63
N ASN A 263 10.28 -11.63 -1.86
CA ASN A 263 10.93 -12.28 -3.00
C ASN A 263 12.45 -12.41 -2.81
N LEU A 264 13.11 -11.41 -2.23
CA LEU A 264 14.54 -11.47 -1.94
C LEU A 264 14.85 -12.54 -0.89
N GLY A 265 14.06 -12.59 0.20
CA GLY A 265 14.21 -13.63 1.21
C GLY A 265 14.01 -15.04 0.66
N ASP A 266 13.08 -15.24 -0.27
CA ASP A 266 12.90 -16.52 -0.98
C ASP A 266 14.13 -16.88 -1.83
N ILE A 267 14.73 -15.90 -2.54
CA ILE A 267 15.93 -16.11 -3.36
C ILE A 267 17.12 -16.49 -2.47
N GLU A 268 17.35 -15.74 -1.40
CA GLU A 268 18.45 -15.98 -0.46
C GLU A 268 18.31 -17.35 0.23
N ALA A 269 17.08 -17.77 0.54
CA ALA A 269 16.79 -19.10 1.07
C ALA A 269 17.11 -20.22 0.05
N GLU A 270 16.73 -20.04 -1.22
CA GLU A 270 17.06 -20.97 -2.31
C GLU A 270 18.58 -21.08 -2.52
N GLU A 271 19.31 -19.97 -2.42
CA GLU A 271 20.79 -19.95 -2.53
C GLU A 271 21.45 -20.74 -1.38
N LEU A 272 20.96 -20.56 -0.15
CA LEU A 272 21.44 -21.31 1.03
C LEU A 272 21.17 -22.81 0.91
N GLU A 273 20.01 -23.22 0.39
CA GLU A 273 19.69 -24.63 0.16
C GLU A 273 20.52 -25.25 -0.98
N GLN A 274 20.89 -24.48 -2.01
CA GLN A 274 21.75 -24.96 -3.10
C GLN A 274 23.22 -25.11 -2.69
N ASP A 275 23.70 -24.38 -1.68
CA ASP A 275 25.05 -24.51 -1.13
C ASP A 275 25.16 -25.60 -0.03
N GLN A 276 24.05 -26.01 0.58
CA GLN A 276 24.04 -27.11 1.56
C GLN A 276 24.56 -28.46 1.02
N PRO A 277 24.22 -28.92 -0.20
CA PRO A 277 24.82 -30.14 -0.78
C PRO A 277 26.34 -30.04 -0.91
N ARG A 278 26.88 -28.88 -1.29
CA ARG A 278 28.33 -28.67 -1.43
C ARG A 278 29.06 -28.67 -0.10
N LEU A 279 28.52 -27.98 0.91
CA LEU A 279 29.11 -27.90 2.25
C LEU A 279 29.06 -29.25 2.98
N THR A 280 27.93 -29.96 2.90
CA THR A 280 27.76 -31.28 3.53
C THR A 280 28.66 -32.31 2.86
N GLN A 281 28.84 -32.24 1.53
CA GLN A 281 29.72 -33.13 0.80
C GLN A 281 31.21 -32.81 1.05
N HIS A 282 31.58 -31.54 1.22
CA HIS A 282 32.94 -31.14 1.59
C HIS A 282 33.29 -31.53 3.04
N LEU A 283 32.34 -31.37 3.97
CA LEU A 283 32.46 -31.82 5.37
C LEU A 283 32.50 -33.35 5.47
N PHE A 284 31.69 -34.05 4.68
CA PHE A 284 31.73 -35.51 4.61
C PHE A 284 33.06 -36.01 4.05
N THR A 285 33.56 -35.40 2.97
CA THR A 285 34.85 -35.76 2.35
C THR A 285 36.04 -35.48 3.28
N SER A 286 35.99 -34.40 4.08
CA SER A 286 37.05 -34.07 5.05
C SER A 286 36.97 -34.86 6.36
N SER A 287 35.80 -35.41 6.73
CA SER A 287 35.58 -36.14 7.98
C SER A 287 35.58 -37.67 7.83
N VAL A 288 35.38 -38.21 6.61
CA VAL A 288 35.38 -39.66 6.34
C VAL A 288 36.69 -40.35 6.75
N GLY A 289 37.83 -39.64 6.69
CA GLY A 289 39.12 -40.16 7.13
C GLY A 289 39.26 -40.38 8.66
N PHE A 290 38.36 -39.81 9.47
CA PHE A 290 38.36 -39.92 10.93
C PHE A 290 37.37 -40.98 11.46
N LEU A 291 36.65 -41.67 10.58
CA LEU A 291 35.77 -42.78 10.96
C LEU A 291 36.61 -44.05 11.12
N SER A 292 37.00 -44.34 12.37
CA SER A 292 37.69 -45.56 12.77
C SER A 292 36.92 -46.81 12.34
N LYS A 293 37.55 -47.70 11.57
CA LYS A 293 36.97 -49.01 11.24
C LYS A 293 36.84 -49.85 12.51
N PRO A 294 35.71 -50.55 12.74
CA PRO A 294 35.59 -51.47 13.85
C PRO A 294 36.59 -52.62 13.67
N SER A 295 37.39 -52.87 14.70
CA SER A 295 38.29 -54.02 14.79
C SER A 295 37.48 -55.31 14.67
N ALA A 296 37.81 -56.12 13.65
CA ALA A 296 37.23 -57.43 13.45
C ALA A 296 37.57 -58.35 14.63
N SER A 297 36.55 -58.97 15.21
CA SER A 297 36.63 -60.13 16.11
C SER A 297 35.79 -61.25 15.51
#